data_AF-A0A1G7VGS8-F1
#
_entry.id   AF-A0A1G7VGS8-F1
#
_cell.length_a   1.000
_cell.length_b   1.000
_cell.length_c   1.000
_cell.angle_alpha   90.00
_cell.angle_beta   90.00
_cell.angle_gamma   90.00
#
_symmetry.space_group_name_H-M   'P 1'
#
loop_
_entity.id
_entity.type
_entity.pdbx_description
1 polymer ?
#
loop_
_entity_poly.entity_id
_entity_poly.type
_entity_poly.pdbx_seq_one_letter_code
_entity_poly.pdbx_strand_id
1 'polypeptide(L)'
;MTAPNVGYARLLDHAQEGYVPVLTGRALAIDVERAREVVGRLEAVADEVGELHRQLSAVRIEPPANDDVSRNAAVQSARMVTAGRSYLSAWHQDIVTSIRALKQQIDDYVAADRGNAARA
;
A
#
# COMPACT_ATOMS: atom_id res chain seq x y z
N MET A 1 35.25 -3.73 -31.78
CA MET A 1 35.26 -4.94 -30.95
C MET A 1 35.34 -4.55 -29.49
N THR A 2 34.21 -4.64 -28.79
CA THR A 2 34.07 -4.87 -27.34
C THR A 2 32.61 -5.29 -27.13
N ALA A 3 32.41 -6.35 -26.36
CA ALA A 3 31.23 -7.21 -26.40
C ALA A 3 29.93 -6.56 -25.87
N PRO A 4 28.74 -6.94 -26.38
CA PRO A 4 27.48 -6.55 -25.76
C PRO A 4 27.29 -7.30 -24.43
N ASN A 5 27.00 -6.53 -23.39
CA ASN A 5 26.74 -6.96 -22.03
C ASN A 5 25.57 -7.97 -22.00
N VAL A 6 25.88 -9.25 -21.82
CA VAL A 6 24.93 -10.38 -21.80
C VAL A 6 23.89 -10.27 -20.67
N GLY A 7 24.10 -9.37 -19.70
CA GLY A 7 23.15 -9.07 -18.63
C GLY A 7 21.97 -8.18 -19.02
N TYR A 8 22.06 -7.38 -20.10
CA TYR A 8 20.98 -6.47 -20.50
C TYR A 8 19.88 -7.19 -21.30
N ALA A 9 20.24 -8.27 -22.01
CA ALA A 9 19.30 -9.06 -22.79
C ALA A 9 18.32 -9.86 -21.91
N ARG A 10 18.75 -10.35 -20.75
CA ARG A 10 17.88 -11.10 -19.83
C ARG A 10 16.87 -10.24 -19.06
N LEU A 11 17.11 -8.93 -18.95
CA LEU A 11 16.12 -8.02 -18.37
C LEU A 11 14.98 -7.70 -19.35
N LEU A 12 15.23 -7.81 -20.65
CA LEU A 12 14.19 -7.59 -21.68
C LEU A 12 13.30 -8.81 -21.90
N ASP A 13 13.78 -10.03 -21.65
CA ASP A 13 12.94 -11.23 -21.71
C ASP A 13 11.94 -11.32 -20.53
N HIS A 14 12.30 -10.84 -19.34
CA HIS A 14 11.35 -10.78 -18.21
C HIS A 14 10.51 -9.49 -18.16
N ALA A 15 10.93 -8.42 -18.84
CA ALA A 15 10.13 -7.20 -18.97
C ALA A 15 8.96 -7.34 -19.97
N GLN A 16 8.86 -8.46 -20.70
CA GLN A 16 7.69 -8.80 -21.50
C GLN A 16 6.53 -9.40 -20.68
N GLU A 17 6.74 -9.76 -19.40
CA GLU A 17 5.69 -10.36 -18.56
C GLU A 17 5.04 -9.40 -17.56
N GLY A 18 5.44 -8.14 -17.50
CA GLY A 18 4.74 -7.17 -16.67
C GLY A 18 5.43 -5.83 -16.60
N TYR A 19 4.70 -4.78 -16.99
CA TYR A 19 5.02 -3.38 -16.75
C TYR A 19 6.19 -2.75 -17.52
N VAL A 20 5.85 -2.12 -18.66
CA VAL A 20 6.47 -0.84 -19.07
C VAL A 20 5.38 0.07 -19.65
N PRO A 21 5.12 1.27 -19.10
CA PRO A 21 4.22 2.22 -19.72
C PRO A 21 4.96 2.87 -20.89
N VAL A 22 4.66 2.41 -22.10
CA VAL A 22 5.24 2.95 -23.33
C VAL A 22 4.46 4.21 -23.74
N LEU A 23 5.07 5.38 -23.50
CA LEU A 23 4.68 6.68 -24.06
C LEU A 23 4.98 6.76 -25.57
N THR A 24 4.47 5.80 -26.36
CA THR A 24 4.49 5.86 -27.83
C THR A 24 3.17 5.36 -28.41
N GLY A 25 2.16 6.24 -28.49
CA GLY A 25 1.00 6.08 -29.39
C GLY A 25 0.19 4.76 -29.31
N ARG A 26 0.43 3.90 -28.33
CA ARG A 26 -0.31 2.67 -28.06
C ARG A 26 -1.17 2.95 -26.84
N ALA A 27 -2.48 2.84 -27.01
CA ALA A 27 -3.44 2.96 -25.93
C ALA A 27 -2.99 2.09 -24.76
N LEU A 28 -2.73 2.73 -23.62
CA LEU A 28 -2.35 2.05 -22.39
C LEU A 28 -3.62 1.38 -21.86
N ALA A 29 -3.89 0.14 -22.28
CA ALA A 29 -5.08 -0.59 -21.85
C ALA A 29 -4.94 -0.98 -20.38
N ILE A 30 -5.64 -0.28 -19.49
CA ILE A 30 -5.76 -0.67 -18.07
C ILE A 30 -6.89 -1.70 -17.94
N ASP A 31 -6.59 -2.83 -17.31
CA ASP A 31 -7.62 -3.75 -16.81
C ASP A 31 -8.27 -3.12 -15.57
N VAL A 32 -9.38 -2.43 -15.80
CA VAL A 32 -10.14 -1.70 -14.77
C VAL A 32 -10.70 -2.64 -13.71
N GLU A 33 -11.15 -3.83 -14.10
CA GLU A 33 -11.74 -4.78 -13.16
C GLU A 33 -10.68 -5.35 -12.24
N ARG A 34 -9.50 -5.70 -12.79
CA ARG A 34 -8.37 -6.12 -11.97
C ARG A 34 -7.89 -5.01 -11.05
N ALA A 35 -7.84 -3.75 -11.52
CA ALA A 35 -7.46 -2.62 -10.70
C ALA A 35 -8.43 -2.39 -9.53
N ARG A 36 -9.74 -2.50 -9.78
CA ARG A 36 -10.79 -2.44 -8.74
C ARG A 36 -10.65 -3.56 -7.72
N GLU A 37 -10.35 -4.78 -8.16
CA GLU A 37 -10.11 -5.91 -7.26
C GLU A 37 -8.88 -5.68 -6.35
N VAL A 38 -7.81 -5.11 -6.89
CA VAL A 38 -6.63 -4.74 -6.09
C VAL A 38 -6.99 -3.67 -5.06
N VAL A 39 -7.75 -2.64 -5.46
CA VAL A 39 -8.23 -1.60 -4.54
C VAL A 39 -9.09 -2.20 -3.43
N GLY A 40 -10.01 -3.11 -3.75
CA GLY A 40 -10.84 -3.78 -2.74
C GLY A 40 -10.02 -4.59 -1.74
N ARG A 41 -8.94 -5.25 -2.19
CA ARG A 41 -8.00 -5.93 -1.28
C ARG A 41 -7.25 -4.95 -0.38
N LEU A 42 -6.85 -3.79 -0.89
CA LEU A 42 -6.23 -2.74 -0.07
C LEU A 42 -7.21 -2.17 0.97
N GLU A 43 -8.49 -2.03 0.62
CA GLU A 43 -9.53 -1.61 1.56
C GLU A 43 -9.67 -2.61 2.71
N ALA A 44 -9.70 -3.91 2.41
CA ALA A 44 -9.73 -4.94 3.46
C ALA A 44 -8.49 -4.86 4.38
N VAL A 45 -7.30 -4.63 3.82
CA VAL A 45 -6.08 -4.42 4.63
C VAL A 45 -6.19 -3.15 5.48
N ALA A 46 -6.74 -2.06 4.93
CA ALA A 46 -6.96 -0.83 5.71
C ALA A 46 -7.88 -1.10 6.90
N ASP A 47 -8.99 -1.82 6.69
CA ASP A 47 -9.93 -2.18 7.75
C ASP A 47 -9.27 -3.04 8.85
N GLU A 48 -8.46 -4.02 8.46
CA GLU A 48 -7.68 -4.86 9.39
C GLU A 48 -6.68 -4.04 10.21
N VAL A 49 -5.93 -3.13 9.57
CA VAL A 49 -4.98 -2.25 10.27
C VAL A 49 -5.71 -1.29 11.21
N GLY A 50 -6.85 -0.75 10.78
CA GLY A 50 -7.70 0.11 11.60
C GLY A 50 -8.25 -0.63 12.82
N GLU A 51 -8.64 -1.89 12.67
CA GLU A 51 -9.08 -2.73 13.78
C GLU A 51 -7.93 -3.06 14.75
N LEU A 52 -6.76 -3.42 14.23
CA LEU A 52 -5.58 -3.66 15.05
C LEU A 52 -5.20 -2.41 15.87
N HIS A 53 -5.29 -1.22 15.26
CA HIS A 53 -5.07 0.04 15.97
C HIS A 53 -6.07 0.24 17.12
N ARG A 54 -7.36 -0.05 16.90
CA ARG A 54 -8.40 0.04 17.95
C ARG A 54 -8.13 -0.92 19.10
N GLN A 55 -7.79 -2.17 18.80
CA GLN A 55 -7.46 -3.18 19.80
C GLN A 55 -6.24 -2.76 20.63
N LEU A 56 -5.18 -2.30 19.97
CA LEU A 56 -3.97 -1.84 20.66
C LEU A 56 -4.24 -0.58 21.51
N SER A 57 -5.18 0.27 21.10
CA SER A 57 -5.59 1.48 21.84
C SER A 57 -6.30 1.17 23.16
N ALA A 58 -6.95 0.01 23.27
CA ALA A 58 -7.58 -0.43 24.50
C ALA A 58 -6.60 -1.00 25.55
N VAL A 59 -5.37 -1.35 25.14
CA VAL A 59 -4.37 -1.96 26.03
C VAL A 59 -3.95 -0.99 27.13
N ARG A 60 -4.03 -1.44 28.39
CA ARG A 60 -3.44 -0.78 29.56
C ARG A 60 -2.28 -1.63 30.05
N ILE A 61 -1.16 -0.98 30.34
CA ILE A 61 0.04 -1.64 30.86
C ILE A 61 0.19 -1.24 32.32
N GLU A 62 0.18 -2.24 33.18
CA GLU A 62 0.36 -2.08 34.62
C GLU A 62 1.55 -2.93 35.08
N PRO A 63 2.33 -2.45 36.07
CA PRO A 63 3.43 -3.23 36.60
C PRO A 63 2.91 -4.46 37.36
N PRO A 64 3.53 -5.64 37.21
CA PRO A 64 3.10 -6.85 37.91
C PRO A 64 3.37 -6.80 39.43
N ALA A 65 4.29 -5.93 39.86
CA ALA A 65 4.61 -5.70 41.27
C ALA A 65 5.14 -4.28 41.50
N ASN A 66 5.24 -3.88 42.78
CA ASN A 66 5.66 -2.56 43.22
C ASN A 66 7.19 -2.38 43.37
N ASP A 67 7.99 -3.23 42.74
CA ASP A 67 9.44 -3.05 42.66
C ASP A 67 9.86 -2.20 41.45
N ASP A 68 11.09 -1.66 41.49
CA ASP A 68 11.61 -0.78 40.44
C ASP A 68 11.74 -1.48 39.08
N VAL A 69 12.05 -2.79 39.06
CA VAL A 69 12.22 -3.54 37.81
C VAL A 69 10.88 -3.71 37.12
N SER A 70 9.85 -4.12 37.87
CA SER A 70 8.47 -4.24 37.38
C SER A 70 7.91 -2.93 36.86
N ARG A 71 8.14 -1.81 37.58
CA ARG A 71 7.75 -0.47 37.11
C ARG A 71 8.46 -0.08 35.84
N ASN A 72 9.77 -0.29 35.75
CA ASN A 72 10.55 0.06 34.57
C ASN A 72 10.12 -0.76 33.35
N ALA A 73 9.86 -2.06 33.52
CA ALA A 73 9.35 -2.92 32.47
C ALA A 73 7.99 -2.41 31.95
N ALA A 74 7.05 -2.09 32.85
CA ALA A 74 5.75 -1.52 32.47
C ALA A 74 5.89 -0.19 31.70
N VAL A 75 6.79 0.71 32.13
CA VAL A 75 7.06 1.97 31.42
C VAL A 75 7.61 1.72 30.01
N GLN A 76 8.55 0.79 29.84
CA GLN A 76 9.10 0.46 28.53
C GLN A 76 8.03 -0.15 27.61
N SER A 77 7.25 -1.11 28.11
CA SER A 77 6.14 -1.69 27.38
C SER A 77 5.09 -0.65 26.99
N ALA A 78 4.75 0.30 27.89
CA ALA A 78 3.83 1.40 27.59
C ALA A 78 4.35 2.32 26.46
N ARG A 79 5.66 2.59 26.44
CA ARG A 79 6.31 3.35 25.34
C ARG A 79 6.23 2.59 24.01
N MET A 80 6.49 1.28 24.03
CA MET A 80 6.38 0.43 22.83
C MET A 80 4.95 0.40 22.29
N VAL A 81 3.95 0.25 23.17
CA VAL A 81 2.53 0.29 22.80
C VAL A 81 2.16 1.64 22.20
N THR A 82 2.60 2.74 22.81
CA THR A 82 2.37 4.10 22.29
C THR A 82 2.97 4.27 20.89
N ALA A 83 4.22 3.84 20.69
CA ALA A 83 4.87 3.90 19.39
C ALA A 83 4.13 3.03 18.35
N GLY A 84 3.71 1.82 18.73
CA GLY A 84 2.92 0.93 17.88
C GLY A 84 1.58 1.54 17.46
N ARG A 85 0.88 2.21 18.37
CA ARG A 85 -0.37 2.94 18.06
C ARG A 85 -0.15 4.01 17.01
N SER A 86 0.88 4.85 17.20
CA SER A 86 1.22 5.92 16.25
C SER A 86 1.57 5.36 14.88
N TYR A 87 2.36 4.28 14.83
CA TYR A 87 2.72 3.62 13.58
C TYR A 87 1.49 3.08 12.84
N LEU A 88 0.62 2.33 13.53
CA LEU A 88 -0.60 1.78 12.93
C LEU A 88 -1.55 2.88 12.44
N SER A 89 -1.68 3.98 13.19
CA SER A 89 -2.49 5.12 12.77
C SER A 89 -1.96 5.77 11.49
N ALA A 90 -0.64 5.98 11.41
CA ALA A 90 -0.01 6.56 10.22
C ALA A 90 -0.15 5.62 9.02
N TRP A 91 0.14 4.32 9.22
CA TRP A 91 0.03 3.33 8.17
C TRP A 91 -1.39 3.20 7.63
N HIS A 92 -2.40 3.16 8.50
CA HIS A 92 -3.80 3.18 8.10
C HIS A 92 -4.12 4.41 7.23
N GLN A 93 -3.67 5.59 7.65
CA GLN A 93 -3.89 6.84 6.92
C GLN A 93 -3.23 6.83 5.54
N ASP A 94 -2.01 6.27 5.43
CA ASP A 94 -1.29 6.14 4.17
C ASP A 94 -2.03 5.21 3.21
N ILE A 95 -2.47 4.03 3.69
CA ILE A 95 -3.25 3.08 2.86
C ILE A 95 -4.53 3.75 2.35
N VAL A 96 -5.29 4.42 3.23
CA VAL A 96 -6.53 5.12 2.85
C VAL A 96 -6.27 6.21 1.81
N THR A 97 -5.16 6.93 1.95
CA THR A 97 -4.76 7.96 0.98
C THR A 97 -4.43 7.34 -0.37
N SER A 98 -3.67 6.23 -0.38
CA SER A 98 -3.36 5.49 -1.61
C SER A 98 -4.60 4.91 -2.28
N ILE A 99 -5.55 4.35 -1.52
CA ILE A 99 -6.83 3.86 -2.05
C ILE A 99 -7.59 4.97 -2.77
N ARG A 100 -7.69 6.16 -2.15
CA ARG A 100 -8.37 7.30 -2.77
C ARG A 100 -7.70 7.72 -4.08
N ALA A 101 -6.36 7.79 -4.10
CA ALA A 101 -5.61 8.13 -5.30
C ALA A 101 -5.81 7.09 -6.42
N LEU A 102 -5.79 5.80 -6.08
CA LEU A 102 -6.01 4.71 -7.05
C LEU A 102 -7.43 4.73 -7.61
N LYS A 103 -8.45 4.95 -6.77
CA LYS A 103 -9.84 5.09 -7.23
C LYS A 103 -9.98 6.26 -8.19
N GLN A 104 -9.44 7.43 -7.84
CA GLN A 104 -9.46 8.60 -8.72
C GLN A 104 -8.80 8.30 -10.07
N GLN A 105 -7.63 7.65 -10.06
CA GLN A 105 -6.92 7.29 -11.28
C GLN A 105 -7.71 6.31 -12.16
N ILE A 106 -8.42 5.33 -11.56
CA ILE A 106 -9.29 4.40 -12.29
C ILE A 106 -10.45 5.15 -12.93
N ASP A 107 -11.09 6.07 -12.19
CA ASP A 107 -12.22 6.85 -12.69
C ASP A 107 -11.80 7.78 -13.84
N ASP A 108 -10.64 8.43 -13.71
CA ASP A 108 -10.06 9.27 -14.76
C ASP A 108 -9.78 8.47 -16.03
N TYR A 109 -9.24 7.26 -15.88
CA TYR A 109 -8.99 6.36 -17.00
C TYR A 109 -10.30 5.94 -17.71
N VAL A 110 -11.32 5.53 -16.94
CA VAL A 110 -12.63 5.15 -17.48
C VAL A 110 -13.30 6.33 -18.19
N ALA A 111 -13.17 7.54 -17.67
CA ALA A 111 -13.70 8.74 -18.30
C ALA A 111 -12.98 9.05 -19.63
N ALA A 112 -11.65 8.94 -19.66
CA ALA A 112 -10.85 9.13 -20.87
C ALA A 112 -11.19 8.09 -21.96
N ASP A 113 -11.35 6.81 -21.58
CA ASP A 113 -11.71 5.73 -22.50
C ASP A 113 -13.08 5.96 -23.15
N ARG A 114 -14.11 6.31 -22.36
CA ARG A 114 -15.43 6.68 -22.86
C ARG A 114 -15.37 7.90 -23.79
N GLY A 115 -14.57 8.91 -23.45
CA GLY A 115 -14.40 10.11 -24.26
C GLY A 115 -13.75 9.83 -25.60
N ASN A 116 -12.81 8.87 -25.66
CA ASN A 116 -12.19 8.43 -26.90
C ASN A 116 -13.16 7.60 -27.74
N ALA A 117 -13.92 6.68 -27.13
CA ALA A 117 -14.93 5.88 -27.83
C ALA A 117 -16.05 6.72 -28.45
N ALA A 118 -16.44 7.83 -27.82
CA ALA A 118 -17.46 8.74 -28.38
C ALA A 118 -16.97 9.62 -29.55
N ARG A 119 -15.65 9.68 -29.78
CA ARG A 119 -15.01 10.46 -30.85
C ARG A 119 -14.59 9.60 -32.05
N ALA A 120 -14.59 8.29 -31.89
CA ALA A 120 -14.31 7.30 -32.94
C ALA A 120 -15.59 6.96 -33.72
#